data_AF-A0A5J5L086-F1
#
_entry.id   AF-A0A5J5L086-F1
#
_cell.length_a   1.000
_cell.length_b   1.000
_cell.length_c   1.000
_cell.angle_alpha   90.00
_cell.angle_beta   90.00
_cell.angle_gamma   90.00
#
_symmetry.space_group_name_H-M   'P 1'
#
loop_
_entity.id
_entity.type
_entity.pdbx_description
1 polymer ?
#
loop_
_entity_poly.entity_id
_entity_poly.type
_entity_poly.pdbx_seq_one_letter_code
_entity_poly.pdbx_strand_id
1 'polypeptide(L)'
;MNDKVLGLVGTAASMVGITVANKGLSAVWGKVTGHEPPAKNPDPEERWADILLWAVITGVVTTAIRVAVTRQVAKMQSDEEQQIER
;
A
#
# COMPACT_ATOMS: atom_id res chain seq x y z
N MET A 1 24.91 6.22 2.22
CA MET A 1 23.75 7.06 1.86
C MET A 1 23.09 7.49 3.17
N ASN A 2 22.58 8.72 3.29
CA ASN A 2 22.05 9.19 4.58
C ASN A 2 20.74 8.45 4.94
N ASP A 3 20.58 7.94 6.17
CA ASP A 3 19.39 7.17 6.60
C ASP A 3 18.06 7.84 6.29
N LYS A 4 18.03 9.18 6.41
CA LYS A 4 16.84 9.99 6.10
C LYS A 4 16.43 9.89 4.63
N VAL A 5 17.41 9.74 3.73
CA VAL A 5 17.16 9.58 2.29
C VAL A 5 16.56 8.19 2.02
N LEU A 6 17.09 7.13 2.62
CA LEU A 6 16.52 5.78 2.53
C LEU A 6 15.08 5.72 3.05
N GLY A 7 14.81 6.36 4.20
CA GLY A 7 13.46 6.45 4.76
C GLY A 7 12.48 7.22 3.86
N LEU A 8 12.94 8.31 3.23
CA LEU A 8 12.12 9.08 2.29
C LEU A 8 11.82 8.29 1.01
N VAL A 9 12.82 7.59 0.46
CA VAL A 9 12.65 6.69 -0.69
C VAL A 9 11.68 5.56 -0.36
N GLY A 10 11.78 4.95 0.84
CA GLY A 10 10.82 3.93 1.29
C GLY A 10 9.39 4.47 1.40
N THR A 11 9.23 5.71 1.86
CA THR A 11 7.91 6.36 1.93
C THR A 11 7.33 6.57 0.52
N ALA A 12 8.13 7.12 -0.40
CA ALA A 12 7.72 7.30 -1.80
C ALA A 12 7.38 5.97 -2.48
N ALA A 13 8.21 4.94 -2.28
CA ALA A 13 7.97 3.59 -2.78
C ALA A 13 6.66 3.00 -2.25
N SER A 14 6.35 3.22 -0.97
CA SER A 14 5.08 2.79 -0.38
C SER A 14 3.88 3.47 -1.05
N MET A 15 3.94 4.79 -1.28
CA MET A 15 2.86 5.54 -1.94
C MET A 15 2.61 5.05 -3.36
N VAL A 16 3.68 4.82 -4.13
CA VAL A 16 3.59 4.26 -5.48
C VAL A 16 2.98 2.85 -5.44
N GLY A 17 3.47 1.99 -4.55
CA GLY A 17 2.96 0.63 -4.38
C GLY A 17 1.47 0.61 -4.05
N ILE A 18 1.03 1.44 -3.10
CA ILE A 18 -0.37 1.58 -2.71
C ILE A 18 -1.22 2.07 -3.90
N THR A 19 -0.71 3.03 -4.67
CA THR A 19 -1.43 3.59 -5.83
C THR A 19 -1.66 2.53 -6.91
N VAL A 20 -0.62 1.76 -7.25
CA VAL A 20 -0.73 0.67 -8.22
C VAL A 20 -1.66 -0.43 -7.71
N ALA A 21 -1.53 -0.81 -6.44
CA ALA A 21 -2.39 -1.81 -5.82
C ALA A 21 -3.87 -1.39 -5.84
N ASN A 22 -4.18 -0.13 -5.49
CA ASN A 22 -5.54 0.40 -5.53
C ASN A 22 -6.14 0.40 -6.94
N LYS A 23 -5.35 0.66 -7.98
CA LYS A 23 -5.82 0.53 -9.37
C LYS A 23 -6.20 -0.91 -9.71
N GLY A 24 -5.35 -1.87 -9.36
CA GLY A 24 -5.62 -3.29 -9.57
C GLY A 24 -6.86 -3.76 -8.80
N LEU A 25 -6.94 -3.43 -7.51
CA LEU A 25 -8.11 -3.72 -6.68
C LEU A 25 -9.40 -3.11 -7.24
N SER A 26 -9.35 -1.86 -7.72
CA SER A 26 -10.52 -1.20 -8.33
C SER A 26 -11.01 -1.97 -9.55
N ALA A 27 -10.09 -2.42 -10.42
CA ALA A 27 -10.44 -3.17 -11.62
C ALA A 27 -11.03 -4.55 -11.30
N VAL A 28 -10.45 -5.25 -10.32
CA VAL A 28 -10.96 -6.54 -9.85
C VAL A 28 -12.34 -6.38 -9.22
N TRP A 29 -12.53 -5.35 -8.39
CA TRP A 29 -13.81 -5.05 -7.77
C TRP A 29 -14.90 -4.85 -8.81
N GLY A 30 -14.70 -3.91 -9.75
CA GLY A 30 -15.69 -3.64 -10.80
C GLY A 30 -15.98 -4.86 -11.68
N LYS A 31 -15.00 -5.73 -11.89
CA LYS A 31 -15.22 -6.99 -12.61
C LYS A 31 -16.07 -8.00 -11.84
N VAL A 32 -15.91 -8.06 -10.50
CA VAL A 32 -16.60 -9.05 -9.66
C VAL A 32 -17.98 -8.56 -9.22
N THR A 33 -18.11 -7.29 -8.86
CA THR A 33 -19.35 -6.72 -8.32
C THR A 33 -20.20 -6.02 -9.38
N GLY A 34 -19.60 -5.61 -10.51
CA GLY A 34 -20.28 -4.90 -11.59
C GLY A 34 -20.45 -3.39 -11.37
N HIS A 35 -19.90 -2.83 -10.29
CA HIS A 35 -19.96 -1.40 -9.99
C HIS A 35 -18.61 -0.87 -9.48
N GLU A 36 -18.46 0.46 -9.43
CA GLU A 36 -17.25 1.08 -8.92
C GLU A 36 -17.01 0.72 -7.44
N PRO A 37 -15.75 0.64 -6.99
CA PRO A 37 -15.45 0.41 -5.59
C PRO A 37 -16.00 1.55 -4.72
N PRO A 38 -16.41 1.26 -3.48
CA PRO A 38 -17.09 2.24 -2.62
C PRO A 38 -16.40 3.58 -2.44
N ALA A 39 -15.05 3.58 -2.37
CA ALA A 39 -14.29 4.83 -2.22
C ALA A 39 -14.37 5.78 -3.44
N LYS A 40 -14.96 5.35 -4.56
CA LYS A 40 -15.14 6.14 -5.78
C LYS A 40 -16.61 6.31 -6.16
N ASN A 41 -17.51 5.59 -5.49
CA ASN A 41 -18.93 5.60 -5.80
C ASN A 41 -19.61 6.77 -5.06
N PRO A 42 -20.30 7.70 -5.76
CA PRO A 42 -21.03 8.78 -5.12
C PRO A 42 -22.45 8.39 -4.65
N ASP A 43 -22.85 7.12 -4.77
CA ASP A 43 -24.18 6.63 -4.41
C ASP A 43 -24.41 6.62 -2.87
N PRO A 44 -25.37 7.41 -2.35
CA PRO A 44 -25.68 7.42 -0.92
C PRO A 44 -26.36 6.13 -0.41
N GLU A 45 -26.87 5.27 -1.31
CA GLU A 45 -27.52 4.01 -0.98
C GLU A 45 -26.57 2.81 -1.02
N GLU A 46 -25.26 3.06 -1.16
CA GLU A 46 -24.27 1.99 -1.21
C GLU A 46 -24.31 1.10 0.04
N ARG A 47 -24.24 -0.21 -0.19
CA ARG A 47 -24.41 -1.20 0.88
C ARG A 47 -23.25 -1.09 1.87
N TRP A 48 -23.57 -0.93 3.15
CA TRP A 48 -22.58 -0.92 4.24
C TRP A 48 -21.63 -2.13 4.22
N ALA A 49 -22.13 -3.31 3.83
CA ALA A 49 -21.31 -4.51 3.71
C ALA A 49 -20.19 -4.34 2.67
N ASP A 50 -20.48 -3.70 1.54
CA ASP A 50 -19.54 -3.47 0.45
C ASP A 50 -18.49 -2.42 0.87
N ILE A 51 -18.92 -1.35 1.55
CA ILE A 51 -18.04 -0.33 2.14
C ILE A 51 -17.05 -0.96 3.12
N LEU A 52 -17.55 -1.78 4.05
CA LEU A 52 -16.72 -2.45 5.05
C LEU A 52 -15.77 -3.46 4.42
N LEU A 53 -16.24 -4.25 3.45
CA LEU A 53 -15.41 -5.21 2.73
C LEU A 53 -14.28 -4.51 1.97
N TRP A 54 -14.60 -3.44 1.24
CA TRP A 54 -13.61 -2.63 0.53
C TRP A 54 -12.58 -2.02 1.49
N ALA A 55 -13.02 -1.47 2.61
CA ALA A 55 -12.15 -0.88 3.63
C ALA A 55 -11.18 -1.92 4.21
N VAL A 56 -11.65 -3.13 4.52
CA VAL A 56 -10.81 -4.22 5.02
C VAL A 56 -9.78 -4.64 3.97
N ILE A 57 -10.20 -4.85 2.72
CA ILE A 57 -9.28 -5.29 1.64
C ILE A 57 -8.18 -4.24 1.42
N THR A 58 -8.56 -2.97 1.25
CA THR A 58 -7.61 -1.88 1.02
C THR A 58 -6.70 -1.63 2.21
N GLY A 59 -7.23 -1.72 3.43
CA GLY A 59 -6.46 -1.60 4.67
C GLY A 59 -5.40 -2.69 4.82
N VAL A 60 -5.77 -3.95 4.57
CA VAL A 60 -4.85 -5.09 4.62
C VAL A 60 -3.73 -4.94 3.58
N VAL A 61 -4.08 -4.64 2.33
CA VAL A 61 -3.10 -4.48 1.24
C VAL A 61 -2.14 -3.32 1.52
N THR A 62 -2.66 -2.18 1.96
CA THR A 62 -1.85 -1.00 2.31
C THR A 62 -0.86 -1.33 3.44
N THR A 63 -1.33 -2.05 4.46
CA THR A 63 -0.50 -2.45 5.60
C THR A 63 0.59 -3.44 5.17
N ALA A 64 0.25 -4.42 4.34
CA ALA A 64 1.21 -5.39 3.80
C ALA A 64 2.32 -4.70 2.99
N ILE A 65 1.97 -3.75 2.12
CA ILE A 65 2.95 -2.97 1.33
C ILE A 65 3.89 -2.21 2.27
N ARG A 66 3.34 -1.51 3.27
CA ARG A 66 4.15 -0.74 4.22
C ARG A 66 5.14 -1.62 4.98
N VAL A 67 4.67 -2.76 5.51
CA VAL A 67 5.52 -3.71 6.23
C VAL A 67 6.61 -4.27 5.31
N ALA A 68 6.28 -4.60 4.07
CA ALA A 68 7.25 -5.09 3.09
C ALA A 68 8.34 -4.05 2.82
N VAL A 69 7.96 -2.80 2.56
CA VAL A 69 8.91 -1.72 2.31
C VAL A 69 9.77 -1.41 3.54
N THR A 70 9.17 -1.29 4.72
CA THR A 70 9.92 -1.05 5.96
C THR A 70 10.93 -2.15 6.24
N ARG A 71 10.57 -3.43 6.01
CA ARG A 71 11.52 -4.55 6.14
C ARG A 71 12.68 -4.48 5.15
N GLN A 72 12.44 -4.02 3.92
CA GLN A 72 13.51 -3.88 2.93
C GLN A 72 14.44 -2.71 3.27
N VAL A 73 13.89 -1.56 3.68
CA VAL A 73 14.70 -0.41 4.13
C VAL A 73 15.58 -0.81 5.32
N ALA A 74 15.02 -1.52 6.31
CA ALA A 74 15.77 -1.96 7.47
C ALA A 74 16.96 -2.88 7.12
N LYS A 75 16.78 -3.79 6.15
CA LYS A 75 17.87 -4.65 5.66
C LYS A 75 18.98 -3.84 4.97
N MET A 76 18.61 -2.85 4.16
CA MET A 76 19.58 -2.00 3.48
C MET A 76 20.43 -1.18 4.47
N GLN A 77 19.81 -0.69 5.55
CA GLN A 77 20.52 0.02 6.62
C GLN A 77 21.49 -0.91 7.38
N SER A 78 21.06 -2.12 7.73
CA SER A 78 21.92 -3.07 8.45
C SER A 78 23.12 -3.55 7.64
N ASP A 79 22.97 -3.64 6.32
CA ASP A 79 24.06 -4.04 5.42
C ASP A 79 25.08 -2.89 5.26
N GLU A 80 24.61 -1.64 5.25
CA GLU A 80 25.46 -0.45 5.14
C GLU A 80 26.29 -0.21 6.42
N GLU A 81 25.71 -0.41 7.61
CA GLU A 81 26.44 -0.35 8.89
C GLU A 81 27.56 -1.40 8.97
N GLN A 82 27.30 -2.65 8.58
CA GLN A 82 28.30 -3.73 8.58
C GLN A 82 29.46 -3.52 7.59
N GLN A 83 29.26 -2.69 6.56
CA GLN A 83 30.30 -2.36 5.59
C GLN A 83 31.20 -1.23 6.07
N ILE A 84 30.69 -0.32 6.91
CA ILE A 84 31.47 0.78 7.50
C ILE A 84 32.38 0.27 8.63
N GLU A 85 31.97 -0.78 9.35
CA GLU A 85 32.73 -1.36 10.46
C GLU A 85 33.83 -2.36 10.03
N ARG A 86 33.96 -2.65 8.73
CA ARG A 86 35.00 -3.54 8.16
C ARG A 86 36.08 -2.78 7.40
#